data_AF-A0A1V4ZTR5-F1
#
_entry.id   AF-A0A1V4ZTR5-F1
#
_cell.length_a   1.000
_cell.length_b   1.000
_cell.length_c   1.000
_cell.angle_alpha   90.00
_cell.angle_beta   90.00
_cell.angle_gamma   90.00
#
_symmetry.space_group_name_H-M   'P 1'
#
loop_
_entity.id
_entity.type
_entity.pdbx_description
1 polymer ?
#
loop_
_entity_poly.entity_id
_entity_poly.type
_entity_poly.pdbx_seq_one_letter_code
_entity_poly.pdbx_strand_id
1 'polypeptide(L)'
;MPRPSPVNTPQLVIGAAGETDAVILSCVTELYRSAGLSRIYYSAFRAMPGTRFAGHPSTPAWRTNRWYQIDYLLREYGITEEELRTAIGKNGALADVDPKEVLAWDLDRIDPNTATYEDLIRVPGIGPETARTILHLRSKRPITPADIGTGGLIARRAGPFLTITQETGRQETLTLFS
;
A
#
# COMPACT_ATOMS: atom_id res chain seq x y z
N MET A 1 17.68 39.03 -1.97
CA MET A 1 16.62 38.02 -1.74
C MET A 1 17.03 36.73 -2.42
N PRO A 2 17.03 35.57 -1.75
CA PRO A 2 17.23 34.30 -2.45
C PRO A 2 16.00 34.04 -3.33
N ARG A 3 16.23 33.66 -4.60
CA ARG A 3 15.16 33.15 -5.47
C ARG A 3 14.58 31.89 -4.82
N PRO A 4 13.25 31.69 -4.82
CA PRO A 4 12.70 30.38 -4.50
C PRO A 4 13.32 29.38 -5.48
N SER A 5 13.95 28.33 -4.95
CA SER A 5 14.40 27.20 -5.74
C SER A 5 13.18 26.65 -6.50
N PRO A 6 13.27 26.34 -7.80
CA PRO A 6 12.17 25.69 -8.50
C PRO A 6 11.81 24.43 -7.72
N VAL A 7 10.53 24.32 -7.34
CA VAL A 7 9.98 23.09 -6.77
C VAL A 7 9.94 22.08 -7.91
N ASN A 8 11.06 21.42 -8.17
CA ASN A 8 11.13 20.34 -9.14
C ASN A 8 10.45 19.15 -8.50
N THR A 9 9.18 18.92 -8.82
CA THR A 9 8.55 17.64 -8.49
C THR A 9 8.94 16.64 -9.56
N PRO A 10 9.80 15.65 -9.26
CA PRO A 10 10.26 14.71 -10.25
C PRO A 10 9.09 13.88 -10.80
N GLN A 11 9.10 13.68 -12.11
CA GLN A 11 8.19 12.80 -12.80
C GLN A 11 8.94 11.60 -13.35
N LEU A 12 8.47 10.41 -13.02
CA LEU A 12 8.99 9.15 -13.51
C LEU A 12 8.04 8.56 -14.56
N VAL A 13 8.58 8.26 -15.74
CA VAL A 13 7.85 7.56 -16.80
C VAL A 13 8.10 6.07 -16.68
N ILE A 14 7.05 5.31 -16.39
CA ILE A 14 7.13 3.87 -16.14
C ILE A 14 7.02 3.09 -17.46
N GLY A 15 7.93 2.13 -17.63
CA GLY A 15 8.02 1.17 -18.72
C GLY A 15 8.54 1.76 -20.03
N ALA A 16 9.28 2.86 -19.97
CA ALA A 16 9.90 3.48 -21.16
C ALA A 16 11.23 2.82 -21.54
N ALA A 17 11.95 2.23 -20.58
CA ALA A 17 13.28 1.65 -20.76
C ALA A 17 13.30 0.11 -20.66
N GLY A 18 12.14 -0.53 -20.57
CA GLY A 18 12.03 -1.98 -20.34
C GLY A 18 12.38 -2.39 -18.91
N GLU A 19 12.36 -1.45 -17.97
CA GLU A 19 12.70 -1.68 -16.58
C GLU A 19 11.61 -2.46 -15.82
N THR A 20 12.06 -3.34 -14.92
CA THR A 20 11.19 -4.10 -14.02
C THR A 20 10.74 -3.22 -12.85
N ASP A 21 9.63 -3.60 -12.21
CA ASP A 21 9.14 -2.86 -11.04
C ASP A 21 10.12 -2.96 -9.85
N ALA A 22 10.88 -4.05 -9.75
CA ALA A 22 11.96 -4.15 -8.75
C ALA A 22 13.07 -3.12 -8.96
N VAL A 23 13.43 -2.81 -10.21
CA VAL A 23 14.42 -1.76 -10.53
C VAL A 23 13.85 -0.38 -10.21
N ILE A 24 12.59 -0.13 -10.59
CA ILE A 24 11.92 1.13 -10.28
C ILE A 24 11.83 1.34 -8.76
N LEU A 25 11.52 0.30 -7.98
CA LEU A 25 11.42 0.38 -6.52
C LEU A 25 12.74 0.86 -5.92
N SER A 26 13.85 0.23 -6.33
CA SER A 26 15.21 0.59 -5.89
C SER A 26 15.55 2.05 -6.25
N CYS A 27 15.13 2.51 -7.43
CA CYS A 27 15.33 3.87 -7.88
C CYS A 27 14.52 4.88 -7.04
N VAL A 28 13.23 4.60 -6.82
CA VAL A 28 12.32 5.43 -6.05
C VAL A 28 12.79 5.57 -4.60
N THR A 29 13.20 4.47 -3.96
CA THR A 29 13.68 4.49 -2.58
C THR A 29 14.97 5.27 -2.44
N GLU A 30 15.90 5.14 -3.39
CA GLU A 30 17.13 5.93 -3.41
C GLU A 30 16.87 7.41 -3.69
N LEU A 31 15.91 7.74 -4.56
CA LEU A 31 15.50 9.13 -4.80
C LEU A 31 14.94 9.78 -3.53
N TYR A 32 14.12 9.07 -2.75
CA TYR A 32 13.66 9.58 -1.46
C TYR A 32 14.80 9.75 -0.46
N ARG A 33 15.71 8.76 -0.38
CA ARG A 33 16.84 8.77 0.57
C ARG A 33 17.86 9.88 0.26
N SER A 34 18.24 10.04 -1.00
CA SER A 34 19.36 10.90 -1.42
C SER A 34 18.93 12.33 -1.77
N ALA A 35 17.74 12.51 -2.34
CA ALA A 35 17.28 13.81 -2.83
C ALA A 35 16.25 14.49 -1.90
N GLY A 36 15.87 13.85 -0.79
CA GLY A 36 14.95 14.44 0.21
C GLY A 36 13.59 14.82 -0.37
N LEU A 37 13.13 14.08 -1.36
CA LEU A 37 11.91 14.39 -2.09
C LEU A 37 10.68 14.20 -1.19
N SER A 38 9.67 15.05 -1.35
CA SER A 38 8.40 14.88 -0.67
C SER A 38 7.44 13.98 -1.45
N ARG A 39 7.53 13.96 -2.78
CA ARG A 39 6.64 13.20 -3.67
C ARG A 39 7.25 13.01 -5.06
N ILE A 40 6.92 11.89 -5.70
CA ILE A 40 7.21 11.59 -7.10
C ILE A 40 5.89 11.44 -7.87
N TYR A 41 5.83 11.95 -9.10
CA TYR A 41 4.69 11.71 -10.01
C TYR A 41 5.01 10.58 -10.97
N TYR A 42 4.01 9.74 -11.25
CA TYR A 42 4.15 8.59 -12.14
C TYR A 42 3.26 8.76 -13.37
N SER A 43 3.79 8.36 -14.52
CA SER A 43 3.03 8.27 -15.78
C SER A 43 3.45 7.04 -16.58
N ALA A 44 2.48 6.34 -17.17
CA ALA A 44 2.77 5.22 -18.08
C ALA A 44 3.40 5.72 -19.39
N PHE A 45 4.43 5.01 -19.84
CA PHE A 45 4.95 5.17 -21.19
C PHE A 45 3.87 4.88 -22.24
N ARG A 46 3.76 5.75 -23.25
CA ARG A 46 2.91 5.55 -24.42
C ARG A 46 3.74 5.66 -25.68
N ALA A 47 3.67 4.62 -26.51
CA ALA A 47 4.30 4.64 -27.82
C ALA A 47 3.54 5.62 -28.73
N MET A 48 4.28 6.50 -29.40
CA MET A 48 3.72 7.45 -30.35
C MET A 48 4.22 7.13 -31.76
N PRO A 49 3.33 7.08 -32.76
CA PRO A 49 3.71 6.93 -34.16
C PRO A 49 4.75 7.98 -34.58
N GLY A 50 5.70 7.59 -35.43
CA GLY A 50 6.74 8.50 -35.93
C GLY A 50 7.86 8.82 -34.94
N THR A 51 7.88 8.20 -33.75
CA THR A 51 8.98 8.32 -32.79
C THR A 51 9.91 7.11 -32.83
N ARG A 52 11.13 7.26 -32.30
CA ARG A 52 12.08 6.14 -32.14
C ARG A 52 11.50 4.97 -31.33
N PHE A 53 10.53 5.24 -30.45
CA PHE A 53 9.90 4.25 -29.59
C PHE A 53 8.52 3.79 -30.10
N ALA A 54 8.17 4.07 -31.35
CA ALA A 54 6.87 3.67 -31.92
C ALA A 54 6.63 2.14 -31.85
N GLY A 55 7.68 1.33 -31.92
CA GLY A 55 7.60 -0.14 -31.80
C GLY A 55 7.68 -0.67 -30.37
N HIS A 56 7.89 0.17 -29.36
CA HIS A 56 7.93 -0.25 -27.97
C HIS A 56 6.50 -0.48 -27.44
N PRO A 57 6.22 -1.51 -26.63
CA PRO A 57 4.89 -1.67 -26.03
C PRO A 57 4.53 -0.48 -25.15
N SER A 58 3.29 -0.03 -25.24
CA SER A 58 2.76 0.96 -24.28
C SER A 58 2.56 0.31 -22.92
N THR A 59 2.83 1.07 -21.87
CA THR A 59 2.64 0.59 -20.50
C THR A 59 1.16 0.62 -20.13
N PRO A 60 0.63 -0.47 -19.53
CA PRO A 60 -0.75 -0.49 -19.05
C PRO A 60 -1.00 0.61 -18.01
N ALA A 61 -2.17 1.27 -18.07
CA ALA A 61 -2.51 2.35 -17.17
C ALA A 61 -2.56 1.90 -15.69
N TRP A 62 -3.01 0.67 -15.43
CA TRP A 62 -3.09 0.12 -14.07
C TRP A 62 -1.72 0.10 -13.38
N ARG A 63 -0.63 -0.12 -14.12
CA ARG A 63 0.74 -0.15 -13.56
C ARG A 63 1.10 1.19 -12.91
N THR A 64 0.63 2.31 -13.47
CA THR A 64 0.81 3.64 -12.87
C THR A 64 0.05 3.77 -11.55
N ASN A 65 -1.17 3.23 -11.47
CA ASN A 65 -1.95 3.23 -10.22
C ASN A 65 -1.24 2.42 -9.13
N ARG A 66 -0.65 1.26 -9.48
CA ARG A 66 0.13 0.45 -8.54
C ARG A 66 1.35 1.20 -8.02
N TRP A 67 2.04 1.97 -8.88
CA TRP A 67 3.15 2.80 -8.46
C TRP A 67 2.73 3.91 -7.48
N TYR A 68 1.58 4.55 -7.69
CA TYR A 68 1.06 5.50 -6.69
C TYR A 68 0.72 4.82 -5.35
N GLN A 69 0.27 3.57 -5.37
CA GLN A 69 0.00 2.82 -4.15
C GLN A 69 1.28 2.42 -3.42
N ILE A 70 2.29 1.92 -4.14
CA ILE A 70 3.63 1.64 -3.61
C ILE A 70 4.23 2.90 -2.97
N ASP A 71 4.18 4.03 -3.67
CA ASP A 71 4.68 5.32 -3.15
C ASP A 71 3.97 5.75 -1.86
N TYR A 72 2.66 5.57 -1.81
CA TYR A 72 1.87 5.89 -0.61
C TYR A 72 2.25 4.99 0.57
N LEU A 73 2.47 3.69 0.32
CA LEU A 73 2.93 2.74 1.35
C LEU A 73 4.33 3.07 1.87
N LEU A 74 5.25 3.47 0.99
CA LEU A 74 6.59 3.94 1.38
C LEU A 74 6.50 5.17 2.30
N ARG A 75 5.80 6.22 1.87
CA ARG A 75 5.88 7.54 2.53
C ARG A 75 4.98 7.64 3.76
N GLU A 76 3.77 7.11 3.69
CA GLU A 76 2.74 7.38 4.69
C GLU A 76 2.51 6.20 5.64
N TYR A 77 2.82 4.97 5.20
CA TYR A 77 2.77 3.78 6.06
C TYR A 77 4.14 3.33 6.57
N GLY A 78 5.23 3.92 6.06
CA GLY A 78 6.59 3.55 6.45
C GLY A 78 6.96 2.11 6.09
N ILE A 79 6.27 1.51 5.12
CA ILE A 79 6.62 0.16 4.64
C ILE A 79 7.99 0.25 3.97
N THR A 80 8.88 -0.66 4.35
CA THR A 80 10.25 -0.66 3.84
C THR A 80 10.33 -1.15 2.39
N GLU A 81 11.45 -0.83 1.74
CA GLU A 81 11.77 -1.40 0.43
C GLU A 81 11.79 -2.94 0.47
N GLU A 82 12.32 -3.52 1.54
CA GLU A 82 12.42 -4.97 1.71
C GLU A 82 11.03 -5.62 1.80
N GLU A 83 10.11 -5.03 2.56
CA GLU A 83 8.72 -5.48 2.61
C GLU A 83 8.05 -5.34 1.24
N LEU A 84 8.18 -4.19 0.56
CA LEU A 84 7.56 -3.99 -0.76
C LEU A 84 8.10 -4.91 -1.85
N ARG A 85 9.33 -5.42 -1.70
CA ARG A 85 9.87 -6.45 -2.60
C ARG A 85 9.10 -7.75 -2.53
N THR A 86 8.46 -8.10 -1.41
CA THR A 86 7.64 -9.32 -1.32
C THR A 86 6.35 -9.19 -2.13
N ALA A 87 5.83 -7.96 -2.28
CA ALA A 87 4.68 -7.66 -3.12
C ALA A 87 4.99 -7.64 -4.63
N ILE A 88 6.27 -7.68 -5.01
CA ILE A 88 6.71 -7.76 -6.41
C ILE A 88 6.91 -9.24 -6.77
N GLY A 89 6.33 -9.67 -7.90
CA GLY A 89 6.47 -11.05 -8.36
C GLY A 89 7.93 -11.44 -8.61
N LYS A 90 8.22 -12.74 -8.60
CA LYS A 90 9.59 -13.27 -8.84
C LYS A 90 10.20 -12.85 -10.18
N ASN A 91 9.36 -12.49 -11.15
CA ASN A 91 9.77 -11.93 -12.45
C ASN A 91 10.14 -10.42 -12.38
N GLY A 92 10.09 -9.81 -11.20
CA GLY A 92 10.34 -8.39 -10.98
C GLY A 92 9.18 -7.47 -11.36
N ALA A 93 7.99 -8.01 -11.65
CA ALA A 93 6.82 -7.22 -12.07
C ALA A 93 5.72 -7.21 -11.00
N LEU A 94 5.02 -6.08 -10.90
CA LEU A 94 3.80 -5.94 -10.10
C LEU A 94 2.65 -6.66 -10.79
N ALA A 95 1.74 -7.22 -9.98
CA ALA A 95 0.44 -7.67 -10.44
C ALA A 95 -0.55 -6.50 -10.50
N ASP A 96 -1.66 -6.64 -11.24
CA ASP A 96 -2.78 -5.69 -11.16
C ASP A 96 -3.65 -5.96 -9.92
N VAL A 97 -3.00 -5.94 -8.75
CA VAL A 97 -3.59 -6.17 -7.43
C VAL A 97 -3.01 -5.12 -6.49
N ASP A 98 -3.79 -4.64 -5.52
CA ASP A 98 -3.31 -3.64 -4.58
C ASP A 98 -2.11 -4.16 -3.77
N PRO A 99 -0.94 -3.49 -3.80
CA PRO A 99 0.23 -3.95 -3.07
C PRO A 99 -0.01 -4.10 -1.56
N LYS A 100 -0.90 -3.30 -0.97
CA LYS A 100 -1.26 -3.44 0.45
C LYS A 100 -2.00 -4.75 0.71
N GLU A 101 -2.86 -5.18 -0.23
CA GLU A 101 -3.53 -6.47 -0.14
C GLU A 101 -2.53 -7.61 -0.28
N VAL A 102 -1.58 -7.52 -1.21
CA VAL A 102 -0.53 -8.53 -1.37
C VAL A 102 0.30 -8.67 -0.09
N LEU A 103 0.77 -7.54 0.47
CA LEU A 103 1.55 -7.54 1.71
C LEU A 103 0.76 -8.14 2.90
N ALA A 104 -0.54 -7.84 2.99
CA ALA A 104 -1.35 -8.30 4.11
C ALA A 104 -1.62 -9.81 4.10
N TRP A 105 -1.52 -10.47 2.94
CA TRP A 105 -1.64 -11.93 2.86
C TRP A 105 -0.44 -12.67 3.44
N ASP A 106 0.71 -12.00 3.54
CA ASP A 106 1.91 -12.55 4.17
C ASP A 106 1.96 -12.30 5.69
N LEU A 107 0.98 -11.56 6.24
CA LEU A 107 0.89 -11.24 7.67
C LEU A 107 -0.07 -12.17 8.41
N ASP A 108 0.24 -12.45 9.67
CA ASP A 108 -0.70 -13.08 10.59
C ASP A 108 -1.95 -12.21 10.79
N ARG A 109 -3.07 -12.86 11.09
CA ARG A 109 -4.32 -12.15 11.40
C ARG A 109 -4.12 -11.25 12.63
N ILE A 110 -4.58 -10.01 12.50
CA ILE A 110 -4.38 -8.97 13.52
C ILE A 110 -5.59 -8.89 14.43
N ASP A 111 -5.36 -8.88 15.75
CA ASP A 111 -6.43 -8.63 16.72
C ASP A 111 -6.55 -7.13 17.03
N PRO A 112 -7.65 -6.45 16.65
CA PRO A 112 -7.78 -5.01 16.84
C PRO A 112 -7.80 -4.59 18.32
N ASN A 113 -8.06 -5.51 19.25
CA ASN A 113 -8.03 -5.23 20.68
C ASN A 113 -6.60 -5.15 21.25
N THR A 114 -5.62 -5.79 20.61
CA THR A 114 -4.23 -5.85 21.12
C THR A 114 -3.22 -5.20 20.17
N ALA A 115 -3.53 -5.12 18.88
CA ALA A 115 -2.67 -4.59 17.81
C ALA A 115 -2.11 -3.19 18.09
N THR A 116 -0.90 -2.90 17.61
CA THR A 116 -0.37 -1.53 17.62
C THR A 116 -1.07 -0.66 16.56
N TYR A 117 -0.80 0.65 16.58
CA TYR A 117 -1.28 1.53 15.50
C TYR A 117 -0.74 1.07 14.15
N GLU A 118 0.54 0.71 14.13
CA GLU A 118 1.32 0.28 12.99
C GLU A 118 0.76 -1.02 12.39
N ASP A 119 0.38 -1.98 13.24
CA ASP A 119 -0.28 -3.21 12.81
C ASP A 119 -1.64 -2.93 12.18
N LEU A 120 -2.44 -2.05 12.81
CA LEU A 120 -3.78 -1.71 12.33
C LEU A 120 -3.75 -1.05 10.96
N ILE A 121 -2.86 -0.08 10.75
CA ILE A 121 -2.77 0.61 9.45
C ILE A 121 -2.28 -0.33 8.34
N ARG A 122 -1.60 -1.43 8.64
CA ARG A 122 -1.19 -2.44 7.64
C ARG A 122 -2.37 -3.25 7.12
N VAL A 123 -3.47 -3.35 7.86
CA VAL A 123 -4.66 -4.11 7.45
C VAL A 123 -5.40 -3.42 6.27
N PRO A 124 -5.68 -4.14 5.17
CA PRO A 124 -6.50 -3.62 4.08
C PRO A 124 -7.89 -3.22 4.55
N GLY A 125 -8.32 -1.99 4.25
CA GLY A 125 -9.58 -1.44 4.74
C GLY A 125 -9.52 -0.73 6.09
N ILE A 126 -8.36 -0.71 6.77
CA ILE A 126 -8.12 0.16 7.92
C ILE A 126 -7.17 1.30 7.48
N GLY A 127 -7.68 2.53 7.53
CA GLY A 127 -6.90 3.74 7.28
C GLY A 127 -6.38 4.37 8.58
N PRO A 128 -5.52 5.39 8.49
CA PRO A 128 -4.99 6.12 9.66
C PRO A 128 -6.07 6.60 10.63
N GLU A 129 -7.20 7.11 10.12
CA GLU A 129 -8.32 7.59 10.94
C GLU A 129 -9.06 6.44 11.62
N THR A 130 -9.35 5.37 10.87
CA THR A 130 -9.96 4.16 11.40
C THR A 130 -9.09 3.53 12.49
N ALA A 131 -7.78 3.41 12.27
CA ALA A 131 -6.84 2.88 13.25
C ALA A 131 -6.84 3.71 14.55
N ARG A 132 -6.76 5.05 14.45
CA ARG A 132 -6.88 5.92 15.65
C ARG A 132 -8.22 5.73 16.38
N THR A 133 -9.29 5.58 15.62
CA THR A 133 -10.63 5.37 16.18
C THR A 133 -10.74 4.02 16.89
N ILE A 134 -10.15 2.95 16.33
CA ILE A 134 -10.04 1.63 16.98
C ILE A 134 -9.29 1.75 18.31
N LEU A 135 -8.11 2.38 18.32
CA LEU A 135 -7.32 2.59 19.53
C LEU A 135 -8.08 3.36 20.60
N HIS A 136 -8.82 4.39 20.19
CA HIS A 136 -9.66 5.16 21.10
C HIS A 136 -10.82 4.33 21.65
N LEU A 137 -11.54 3.60 20.80
CA LEU A 137 -12.71 2.82 21.20
C LEU A 137 -12.33 1.64 22.10
N ARG A 138 -11.26 0.92 21.79
CA ARG A 138 -10.82 -0.24 22.59
C ARG A 138 -10.43 0.12 24.03
N SER A 139 -10.03 1.37 24.26
CA SER A 139 -9.79 1.88 25.62
C SER A 139 -11.07 2.03 26.45
N LYS A 140 -12.24 2.05 25.82
CA LYS A 140 -13.56 2.22 26.44
C LYS A 140 -14.38 0.93 26.45
N ARG A 141 -14.32 0.15 25.38
CA ARG A 141 -14.97 -1.15 25.25
C ARG A 141 -14.21 -2.01 24.24
N PRO A 142 -14.21 -3.34 24.34
CA PRO A 142 -13.60 -4.19 23.32
C PRO A 142 -14.26 -3.96 21.95
N ILE A 143 -13.44 -4.10 20.90
CA ILE A 143 -13.88 -4.21 19.51
C ILE A 143 -14.49 -5.60 19.33
N THR A 144 -15.67 -5.61 18.73
CA THR A 144 -16.49 -6.80 18.55
C THR A 144 -16.70 -7.08 17.06
N PRO A 145 -17.14 -8.29 16.67
CA PRO A 145 -17.46 -8.59 15.28
C PRO A 145 -18.49 -7.63 14.66
N ALA A 146 -19.38 -7.05 15.46
CA ALA A 146 -20.38 -6.07 15.01
C ALA A 146 -19.75 -4.75 14.53
N ASP A 147 -18.51 -4.45 14.91
CA ASP A 147 -17.78 -3.27 14.46
C ASP A 147 -17.19 -3.44 13.05
N ILE A 148 -17.21 -4.66 12.49
CA ILE A 148 -16.67 -5.01 11.17
C ILE A 148 -17.83 -5.23 10.18
N GLY A 149 -17.88 -4.45 9.11
CA GLY A 149 -18.87 -4.67 8.05
C GLY A 149 -19.46 -3.40 7.47
N THR A 150 -20.57 -3.54 6.75
CA THR A 150 -21.29 -2.41 6.15
C THR A 150 -21.87 -1.51 7.24
N GLY A 151 -21.46 -0.25 7.28
CA GLY A 151 -21.85 0.70 8.34
C GLY A 151 -21.13 0.50 9.67
N GLY A 152 -20.23 -0.50 9.76
CA GLY A 152 -19.32 -0.67 10.89
C GLY A 152 -18.15 0.32 10.82
N LEU A 153 -17.44 0.45 11.93
CA LEU A 153 -16.20 1.24 12.00
C LEU A 153 -15.13 0.69 11.04
N ILE A 154 -15.00 -0.63 11.03
CA ILE A 154 -13.99 -1.36 10.26
C ILE A 154 -14.64 -1.83 8.96
N ALA A 155 -14.00 -1.50 7.83
CA ALA A 155 -14.50 -1.88 6.53
C ALA A 155 -14.62 -3.40 6.39
N ARG A 156 -15.70 -3.88 5.76
CA ARG A 156 -15.97 -5.31 5.53
C ARG A 156 -14.76 -6.07 4.96
N ARG A 157 -14.01 -5.45 4.04
CA ARG A 157 -12.83 -6.03 3.40
C ARG A 157 -11.64 -6.30 4.33
N ALA A 158 -11.64 -5.73 5.54
CA ALA A 158 -10.63 -6.01 6.55
C ALA A 158 -10.85 -7.36 7.23
N GLY A 159 -12.08 -7.90 7.20
CA GLY A 159 -12.47 -9.12 7.91
C GLY A 159 -11.52 -10.31 7.74
N PRO A 160 -11.07 -10.66 6.51
CA PRO A 160 -10.15 -11.78 6.29
C PRO A 160 -8.80 -11.67 7.02
N PHE A 161 -8.38 -10.45 7.35
CA PHE A 161 -7.09 -10.13 7.97
C PHE A 161 -7.19 -9.91 9.48
N LEU A 162 -8.39 -10.02 10.06
CA LEU A 162 -8.64 -9.77 11.47
C LEU A 162 -8.97 -11.06 12.23
N THR A 163 -8.62 -11.06 13.51
CA THR A 163 -9.09 -12.05 14.49
C THR A 163 -9.61 -11.29 15.70
N ILE A 164 -10.54 -11.86 16.47
CA ILE A 164 -11.00 -11.24 17.73
C ILE A 164 -10.91 -12.30 18.82
N THR A 165 -9.97 -12.13 19.72
CA THR A 165 -9.79 -13.04 20.86
C THR A 165 -10.73 -12.60 21.98
N GLN A 166 -11.73 -13.41 22.30
CA GLN A 166 -12.58 -13.20 23.48
C GLN A 166 -11.85 -13.70 24.73
N GLU A 167 -11.94 -12.99 25.87
CA GLU A 167 -11.28 -13.33 27.15
C GLU A 167 -11.69 -14.71 27.72
N THR A 168 -12.69 -15.39 27.16
CA THR A 168 -13.15 -16.71 27.59
C THR A 168 -12.36 -17.90 26.99
N GLY A 169 -11.21 -17.67 26.36
CA GLY A 169 -10.38 -18.75 25.79
C GLY A 169 -11.00 -19.44 24.57
N ARG A 170 -12.06 -18.87 23.98
CA ARG A 170 -12.63 -19.28 22.71
C ARG A 170 -12.16 -18.34 21.61
N GLN A 171 -11.27 -18.84 20.75
CA GLN A 171 -10.98 -18.21 19.47
C GLN A 171 -12.20 -18.43 18.57
N GLU A 172 -13.03 -17.40 18.37
CA GLU A 172 -14.01 -17.42 17.30
C GLU A 172 -13.34 -16.93 16.03
N THR A 173 -12.91 -17.89 15.20
CA THR A 173 -12.53 -17.60 13.82
C THR A 173 -13.71 -16.93 13.14
N LEU A 174 -13.58 -15.65 12.80
CA LEU A 174 -14.55 -14.96 11.96
C LEU A 174 -14.46 -15.51 10.53
N THR A 175 -15.06 -16.68 10.33
CA THR A 175 -15.40 -17.22 9.02
C THR A 175 -16.72 -16.58 8.58
N LEU A 176 -16.73 -15.26 8.47
CA LEU A 176 -17.78 -14.58 7.71
C LEU A 176 -17.22 -14.44 6.30
N PHE A 177 -17.92 -15.04 5.34
CA PHE A 177 -17.88 -14.91 3.87
C PHE A 177 -17.84 -16.29 3.18
N SER A 178 -19.03 -16.90 3.10
CA SER A 178 -19.50 -17.54 1.86
C SER A 178 -20.24 -16.47 1.04
#